data_AF-A0A8J6IVD1-F1
#
_entry.id   AF-A0A8J6IVD1-F1
#
_cell.length_a   1.000
_cell.length_b   1.000
_cell.length_c   1.000
_cell.angle_alpha   90.00
_cell.angle_beta   90.00
_cell.angle_gamma   90.00
#
_symmetry.space_group_name_H-M   'P 1'
#
loop_
_entity.id
_entity.type
_entity.pdbx_description
1 polymer ?
#
loop_
_entity_poly.entity_id
_entity_poly.type
_entity_poly.pdbx_seq_one_letter_code
_entity_poly.pdbx_strand_id
1 'polypeptide(L)'
;MHFDELKSIIDLRSDQELNVVSSDWQITKKPNSQSNNWLSEDQFNQIFSKTAEFQDSDTVFVFEPFERTYKISGLTKRLTEQLDLNWANFDAFQSSTEILFFYMVPKSLNWVLYANRDFWQFAKGN
;
A
#
# COMPACT_ATOMS: atom_id res chain seq x y z
N MET A 1 -3.88 9.19 9.76
CA MET A 1 -3.38 9.93 8.58
C MET A 1 -4.53 10.18 7.63
N HIS A 2 -4.56 11.31 6.94
CA HIS A 2 -5.54 11.65 5.91
C HIS A 2 -4.99 11.36 4.51
N PHE A 3 -5.88 10.94 3.60
CA PHE A 3 -5.52 10.64 2.21
C PHE A 3 -4.78 11.80 1.51
N ASP A 4 -5.19 13.05 1.75
CA ASP A 4 -4.59 14.21 1.11
C ASP A 4 -3.11 14.41 1.44
N GLU A 5 -2.61 13.82 2.53
CA GLU A 5 -1.19 13.85 2.89
C GLU A 5 -0.34 13.07 1.87
N LEU A 6 -0.91 12.08 1.16
CA LEU A 6 -0.21 11.33 0.10
C LEU A 6 0.25 12.22 -1.06
N LYS A 7 -0.45 13.33 -1.33
CA LYS A 7 -0.12 14.26 -2.43
C LYS A 7 1.24 14.95 -2.24
N SER A 8 1.82 14.86 -1.05
CA SER A 8 3.18 15.36 -0.77
C SER A 8 4.27 14.46 -1.34
N ILE A 9 3.99 13.17 -1.55
CA ILE A 9 4.98 12.18 -2.00
C ILE A 9 4.58 11.45 -3.29
N ILE A 10 3.29 11.42 -3.65
CA ILE A 10 2.74 10.70 -4.80
C ILE A 10 1.99 11.65 -5.74
N ASP A 11 2.24 11.51 -7.04
CA ASP A 11 1.46 12.14 -8.10
C ASP A 11 0.27 11.26 -8.48
N LEU A 12 -0.93 11.67 -8.05
CA LEU A 12 -2.16 10.93 -8.23
C LEU A 12 -2.85 11.17 -9.59
N ARG A 13 -2.21 11.85 -10.54
CA ARG A 13 -2.79 12.10 -11.88
C ARG A 13 -2.91 10.85 -12.73
N SER A 14 -2.10 9.83 -12.45
CA SER A 14 -2.15 8.50 -13.07
C SER A 14 -2.10 7.45 -11.97
N ASP A 15 -3.02 6.50 -12.02
CA ASP A 15 -3.19 5.43 -11.03
C ASP A 15 -2.85 4.04 -11.59
N GLN A 16 -2.31 3.99 -12.81
CA GLN A 16 -1.83 2.75 -13.44
C GLN A 16 -0.57 2.21 -12.76
N GLU A 17 0.30 3.11 -12.30
CA GLU A 17 1.54 2.80 -11.60
C GLU A 17 1.80 3.85 -10.50
N LEU A 18 2.68 3.53 -9.56
CA LEU A 18 3.20 4.48 -8.59
C LEU A 18 4.04 5.55 -9.27
N ASN A 19 3.58 6.79 -9.14
CA ASN A 19 4.33 7.98 -9.53
C ASN A 19 4.69 8.78 -8.28
N VAL A 20 5.98 8.87 -7.97
CA VAL A 20 6.48 9.67 -6.85
C VAL A 20 6.80 11.09 -7.31
N VAL A 21 6.61 12.08 -6.43
CA VAL A 21 6.80 13.50 -6.77
C VAL A 21 8.28 13.87 -6.90
N SER A 22 9.17 13.18 -6.17
CA SER A 22 10.63 13.38 -6.24
C SER A 22 11.31 12.21 -6.94
N SER A 23 12.28 12.52 -7.81
CA SER A 23 13.13 11.52 -8.48
C SER A 23 14.11 10.79 -7.56
N ASP A 24 14.27 11.25 -6.31
CA ASP A 24 15.26 10.69 -5.38
C ASP A 24 14.80 9.38 -4.72
N TRP A 25 13.55 9.00 -4.94
CA TRP A 25 12.96 7.77 -4.42
C TRP A 25 13.44 6.56 -5.20
N GLN A 26 13.86 5.53 -4.48
CA GLN A 26 14.25 4.26 -5.10
C GLN A 26 13.02 3.35 -5.23
N ILE A 27 12.65 3.00 -6.46
CA ILE A 27 11.47 2.18 -6.75
C ILE A 27 11.89 0.75 -7.12
N THR A 28 11.35 -0.22 -6.41
CA THR A 28 11.39 -1.65 -6.77
C THR A 28 10.03 -2.05 -7.32
N LYS A 29 9.99 -2.66 -8.51
CA LYS A 29 8.77 -3.20 -9.14
C LYS A 29 8.90 -4.70 -9.32
N LYS A 30 7.89 -5.48 -8.94
CA LYS A 30 7.83 -6.93 -9.16
C LYS A 30 6.39 -7.39 -9.42
N PRO A 31 6.19 -8.53 -10.11
CA PRO A 31 4.87 -9.12 -10.27
C PRO A 31 4.30 -9.57 -8.93
N ASN A 32 2.97 -9.70 -8.88
CA ASN A 32 2.25 -10.24 -7.73
C ASN A 32 2.65 -11.70 -7.46
N SER A 33 2.58 -12.10 -6.19
CA SER A 33 2.99 -13.44 -5.77
C SER A 33 2.03 -14.53 -6.25
N GLN A 34 0.72 -14.25 -6.26
CA GLN A 34 -0.33 -15.17 -6.65
C GLN A 34 -1.51 -14.41 -7.29
N SER A 35 -2.45 -15.14 -7.89
CA SER A 35 -3.63 -14.54 -8.55
C SER A 35 -4.46 -13.62 -7.66
N ASN A 36 -4.45 -13.85 -6.34
CA ASN A 36 -5.27 -13.11 -5.37
C ASN A 36 -4.46 -12.36 -4.29
N ASN A 37 -3.14 -12.58 -4.22
CA ASN A 37 -2.29 -11.98 -3.20
C ASN A 37 -1.17 -11.19 -3.88
N TRP A 38 -0.93 -9.97 -3.40
CA TRP A 38 0.10 -9.09 -3.94
C TRP A 38 1.49 -9.55 -3.52
N LEU A 39 1.67 -9.85 -2.23
CA LEU A 39 2.96 -10.26 -1.65
C LEU A 39 2.87 -11.65 -1.04
N SER A 40 3.90 -12.46 -1.22
CA SER A 40 4.14 -13.61 -0.35
C SER A 40 4.78 -13.17 0.97
N GLU A 41 4.78 -14.05 1.97
CA GLU A 41 5.45 -13.78 3.25
C GLU A 41 6.93 -13.42 3.06
N ASP A 42 7.64 -14.14 2.19
CA ASP A 42 9.04 -13.87 1.88
C ASP A 42 9.24 -12.48 1.25
N GLN A 43 8.37 -12.07 0.32
CA GLN A 43 8.45 -10.75 -0.31
C GLN A 43 8.11 -9.65 0.70
N PHE A 44 7.09 -9.86 1.53
CA PHE A 44 6.73 -8.96 2.62
C PHE A 44 7.92 -8.75 3.56
N ASN A 45 8.53 -9.84 4.04
CA ASN A 45 9.71 -9.77 4.90
C ASN A 45 10.91 -9.12 4.19
N GLN A 46 11.12 -9.39 2.90
CA GLN A 46 12.18 -8.74 2.12
C GLN A 46 12.01 -7.22 2.08
N ILE A 47 10.78 -6.72 1.94
CA ILE A 47 10.48 -5.30 1.82
C ILE A 47 10.53 -4.62 3.19
N PHE A 48 9.88 -5.21 4.20
CA PHE A 48 9.55 -4.52 5.45
C PHE A 48 10.45 -4.86 6.62
N SER A 49 11.19 -5.99 6.64
CA SER A 49 11.98 -6.40 7.83
C SER A 49 12.99 -5.36 8.36
N LYS A 50 13.37 -4.38 7.53
CA LYS A 50 14.31 -3.30 7.86
C LYS A 50 13.63 -1.94 8.08
N THR A 51 12.31 -1.86 7.99
CA THR A 51 11.58 -0.63 8.31
C THR A 51 11.36 -0.55 9.82
N ALA A 52 11.34 0.66 10.36
CA ALA A 52 11.02 0.87 11.77
C ALA A 52 9.62 0.34 12.07
N GLU A 53 8.68 0.58 11.15
CA GLU A 53 7.29 0.22 11.37
C GLU A 53 7.07 -1.29 11.50
N PHE A 54 7.88 -2.12 10.83
CA PHE A 54 7.79 -3.57 11.01
C PHE A 54 8.44 -4.03 12.31
N GLN A 55 9.57 -3.43 12.69
CA GLN A 55 10.31 -3.80 13.90
C GLN A 55 9.52 -3.46 15.17
N ASP A 56 8.83 -2.33 15.15
CA ASP A 56 8.03 -1.84 16.27
C ASP A 56 6.55 -2.29 16.17
N SER A 57 6.17 -2.97 15.09
CA SER A 57 4.77 -3.29 14.76
C SER A 57 3.87 -2.05 14.75
N ASP A 58 4.39 -0.94 14.23
CA ASP A 58 3.66 0.31 14.13
C ASP A 58 2.54 0.25 13.09
N THR A 59 1.54 1.09 13.30
CA THR A 59 0.41 1.26 12.39
C THR A 59 0.84 1.90 11.07
N VAL A 60 0.46 1.26 9.97
CA VAL A 60 0.50 1.80 8.61
C VAL A 60 -0.91 2.07 8.10
N PHE A 61 -1.01 2.92 7.09
CA PHE A 61 -2.26 3.42 6.54
C PHE A 61 -2.44 2.95 5.10
N VAL A 62 -3.61 2.45 4.76
CA VAL A 62 -3.93 1.93 3.43
C VAL A 62 -5.07 2.71 2.80
N PHE A 63 -4.89 3.12 1.54
CA PHE A 63 -5.81 3.99 0.82
C PHE A 63 -6.04 3.59 -0.62
N GLU A 64 -7.24 3.91 -1.12
CA GLU A 64 -7.54 4.05 -2.55
C GLU A 64 -7.72 5.53 -2.89
N PRO A 65 -7.40 5.99 -4.12
CA PRO A 65 -7.61 7.39 -4.47
C PRO A 65 -9.07 7.73 -4.79
N PHE A 66 -9.90 6.72 -5.04
CA PHE A 66 -11.31 6.85 -5.38
C PHE A 66 -12.21 6.31 -4.27
N GLU A 67 -13.49 6.69 -4.33
CA GLU A 67 -14.53 6.07 -3.51
C GLU A 67 -15.14 4.91 -4.25
N ARG A 68 -15.49 3.85 -3.53
CA ARG A 68 -16.21 2.70 -4.08
C ARG A 68 -17.47 2.43 -3.30
N THR A 69 -18.47 1.90 -3.99
CA THR A 69 -19.65 1.31 -3.35
C THR A 69 -19.35 -0.14 -3.02
N TYR A 70 -19.25 -0.46 -1.74
CA TYR A 70 -18.99 -1.83 -1.28
C TYR A 70 -20.25 -2.67 -1.47
N LYS A 71 -20.15 -3.77 -2.23
CA LYS A 71 -21.33 -4.58 -2.58
C LYS A 71 -22.07 -5.14 -1.37
N ILE A 72 -21.33 -5.54 -0.34
CA ILE A 72 -21.89 -6.18 0.87
C ILE A 72 -22.66 -5.17 1.72
N SER A 73 -22.12 -3.96 1.92
CA SER A 73 -22.72 -2.96 2.81
C SER A 73 -23.58 -1.91 2.11
N GLY A 74 -23.42 -1.76 0.79
CA GLY A 74 -24.03 -0.67 0.00
C GLY A 74 -23.43 0.71 0.28
N LEU A 75 -22.44 0.82 1.17
CA LEU A 75 -21.83 2.10 1.54
C LEU A 75 -20.86 2.55 0.46
N THR A 76 -20.93 3.85 0.12
CA THR A 76 -19.93 4.50 -0.72
C THR A 76 -18.95 5.23 0.19
N LYS A 77 -17.70 4.77 0.20
CA LYS A 77 -16.61 5.41 0.94
C LYS A 77 -15.27 5.13 0.26
N ARG A 78 -14.29 6.00 0.51
CA ARG A 78 -12.88 5.73 0.18
C ARG A 78 -12.34 4.65 1.12
N LEU A 79 -11.49 3.77 0.60
CA LEU A 79 -10.72 2.86 1.46
C LEU A 79 -9.80 3.70 2.37
N THR A 80 -9.89 3.49 3.67
CA THR A 80 -9.03 4.12 4.67
C THR A 80 -8.90 3.13 5.81
N GLU A 81 -7.97 2.19 5.63
CA GLU A 81 -7.69 1.13 6.60
C GLU A 81 -6.41 1.44 7.36
N GLN A 82 -6.34 0.93 8.57
CA GLN A 82 -5.18 1.00 9.44
C GLN A 82 -4.85 -0.41 9.90
N LEU A 83 -3.58 -0.78 9.83
CA LEU A 83 -3.13 -2.08 10.32
C LEU A 83 -1.73 -1.95 10.90
N ASP A 84 -1.45 -2.71 11.96
CA ASP A 84 -0.10 -2.83 12.49
C ASP A 84 0.73 -3.67 11.52
N LEU A 85 1.91 -3.17 11.15
CA LEU A 85 2.72 -3.75 10.07
C LEU A 85 3.38 -5.07 10.51
N ASN A 86 2.63 -6.15 10.36
CA ASN A 86 3.12 -7.52 10.47
C ASN A 86 2.46 -8.41 9.40
N TRP A 87 3.04 -9.59 9.17
CA TRP A 87 2.57 -10.49 8.12
C TRP A 87 1.11 -10.92 8.32
N ALA A 88 0.72 -11.30 9.54
CA ALA A 88 -0.63 -11.81 9.80
C ALA A 88 -1.71 -10.76 9.46
N ASN A 89 -1.50 -9.51 9.85
CA ASN A 89 -2.42 -8.42 9.55
C ASN A 89 -2.43 -8.06 8.06
N PHE A 90 -1.26 -8.04 7.41
CA PHE A 90 -1.18 -7.78 5.97
C PHE A 90 -1.81 -8.90 5.15
N ASP A 91 -1.62 -10.17 5.55
CA ASP A 91 -2.18 -11.33 4.86
C ASP A 91 -3.71 -11.37 4.97
N ALA A 92 -4.23 -11.10 6.17
CA ALA A 92 -5.66 -10.92 6.40
C ALA A 92 -6.24 -9.74 5.60
N PHE A 93 -5.50 -8.63 5.51
CA PHE A 93 -5.85 -7.53 4.63
C PHE A 93 -5.93 -8.03 3.19
N GLN A 94 -4.82 -8.45 2.55
CA GLN A 94 -4.81 -8.81 1.12
C GLN A 94 -5.79 -9.92 0.73
N SER A 95 -6.06 -10.87 1.62
CA SER A 95 -6.95 -12.01 1.36
C SER A 95 -8.44 -11.65 1.38
N SER A 96 -8.83 -10.52 1.98
CA SER A 96 -10.24 -10.17 2.21
C SER A 96 -10.80 -9.11 1.26
N THR A 97 -9.99 -8.62 0.33
CA THR A 97 -10.30 -7.36 -0.37
C THR A 97 -10.90 -7.56 -1.76
N GLU A 98 -11.87 -6.71 -2.11
CA GLU A 98 -12.27 -6.45 -3.50
C GLU A 98 -11.42 -5.33 -4.15
N ILE A 99 -10.29 -4.95 -3.54
CA ILE A 99 -9.50 -3.76 -3.91
C ILE A 99 -8.95 -3.92 -5.33
N LEU A 100 -8.96 -2.80 -6.07
CA LEU A 100 -8.41 -2.78 -7.44
C LEU A 100 -6.92 -2.49 -7.40
N PHE A 101 -6.55 -1.49 -6.61
CA PHE A 101 -5.19 -1.15 -6.28
C PHE A 101 -5.18 -0.34 -4.98
N PHE A 102 -4.06 -0.23 -4.29
CA PHE A 102 -3.96 0.59 -3.08
C PHE A 102 -2.60 1.25 -2.94
N TYR A 103 -2.54 2.24 -2.07
CA TYR A 103 -1.33 2.81 -1.48
C TYR A 103 -1.27 2.45 -0.01
N MET A 104 -0.14 1.93 0.45
CA MET A 104 0.16 1.71 1.86
C MET A 104 1.37 2.53 2.25
N VAL A 105 1.25 3.30 3.33
CA VAL A 105 2.29 4.23 3.79
C VAL A 105 2.40 4.22 5.31
N PRO A 106 3.58 4.53 5.87
CA PRO A 106 3.73 4.84 7.28
C PRO A 106 3.34 6.30 7.55
N LYS A 107 3.15 6.66 8.82
CA LYS A 107 2.89 8.05 9.23
C LYS A 107 4.01 9.01 8.82
N SER A 108 5.25 8.51 8.77
CA SER A 108 6.46 9.26 8.43
C SER A 108 6.57 9.60 6.94
N LEU A 109 5.77 8.96 6.07
CA LEU A 109 5.85 9.08 4.61
C LEU A 109 7.24 8.82 4.00
N ASN A 110 8.08 8.03 4.66
CA ASN A 110 9.42 7.70 4.18
C ASN A 110 9.44 6.51 3.20
N TRP A 111 8.33 5.79 3.04
CA TRP A 111 8.15 4.77 2.01
C TRP A 111 6.69 4.68 1.58
N VAL A 112 6.45 4.08 0.41
CA VAL A 112 5.11 3.73 -0.09
C VAL A 112 5.16 2.38 -0.77
N LEU A 113 4.18 1.53 -0.46
CA LEU A 113 3.83 0.37 -1.26
C LEU A 113 2.60 0.73 -2.09
N TYR A 114 2.70 0.56 -3.40
CA TYR A 114 1.58 0.54 -4.33
C TYR A 114 1.40 -0.89 -4.83
N ALA A 115 0.17 -1.37 -4.95
CA ALA A 115 -0.07 -2.63 -5.64
C ALA A 115 -1.41 -2.60 -6.36
N ASN A 116 -1.46 -3.23 -7.53
CA ASN A 116 -2.66 -3.44 -8.34
C ASN A 116 -2.79 -4.93 -8.71
N ARG A 117 -3.69 -5.27 -9.63
CA ARG A 117 -3.93 -6.67 -10.02
C ARG A 117 -2.75 -7.35 -10.75
N ASP A 118 -1.84 -6.57 -11.32
CA ASP A 118 -0.78 -7.06 -12.18
C ASP A 118 0.58 -7.09 -11.46
N PHE A 119 0.86 -6.08 -10.63
CA PHE A 119 2.16 -5.93 -9.98
C PHE A 119 2.07 -5.10 -8.69
N TRP A 120 3.19 -5.05 -7.98
CA TRP A 120 3.44 -4.11 -6.90
C TRP A 120 4.71 -3.29 -7.12
N GLN A 121 4.74 -2.11 -6.51
CA GLN A 121 5.87 -1.20 -6.47
C GLN A 121 6.11 -0.76 -5.03
N PHE A 122 7.33 -0.92 -4.55
CA PHE A 122 7.77 -0.37 -3.27
C PHE A 122 8.76 0.76 -3.55
N ALA A 123 8.45 1.95 -3.09
CA ALA A 123 9.34 3.10 -3.18
C ALA A 123 9.77 3.55 -1.80
N LYS A 124 11.06 3.80 -1.63
CA LYS A 124 11.65 4.32 -0.41
C LYS A 124 12.24 5.70 -0.67
N GLY A 125 11.82 6.69 0.11
CA GLY A 125 12.43 8.01 0.13
C GLY A 125 13.79 7.98 0.83
N ASN A 126 14.67 8.92 0.45
CA ASN A 126 15.96 9.13 1.13
C ASN A 126 15.78 9.87 2.45
#